data_AF-A0A6P6XTD8-F1
#
_entry.id   AF-A0A6P6XTD8-F1
#
_cell.length_a   1.000
_cell.length_b   1.000
_cell.length_c   1.000
_cell.angle_alpha   90.00
_cell.angle_beta   90.00
_cell.angle_gamma   90.00
#
_symmetry.space_group_name_H-M   'P 1'
#
loop_
_entity.id
_entity.type
_entity.pdbx_description
1 polymer ?
#
loop_
_entity_poly.entity_id
_entity_poly.type
_entity_poly.pdbx_seq_one_letter_code
_entity_poly.pdbx_strand_id
1 'polypeptide(L)'
;MKATSTKILSFSSIILLVTLLFNNIMHHIYDHDSANDLFCISETCDKYSENVLKLMNNSADPCDNFYQYACGTMIRDTSDSDPDIFTKELEEKARGQVRYILENGWDQRKNERNRKIVKSKSLAVEWAIRIYQQCLHRPKPDDNYHGHWNRITTR
;
A
#
# COMPACT_ATOMS: atom_id res chain seq x y z
N MET A 1 53.72 -26.08 42.86
CA MET A 1 52.42 -25.48 43.25
C MET A 1 52.07 -24.16 42.53
N LYS A 2 53.01 -23.33 42.05
CA LYS A 2 52.65 -22.05 41.37
C LYS A 2 52.05 -22.23 39.96
N ALA A 3 52.54 -23.19 39.17
CA ALA A 3 52.12 -23.40 37.78
C ALA A 3 50.65 -23.88 37.63
N THR A 4 50.15 -24.69 38.57
CA THR A 4 48.76 -25.18 38.56
C THR A 4 47.77 -24.07 38.91
N SER A 5 48.12 -23.18 39.83
CA SER A 5 47.27 -22.05 40.25
C SER A 5 47.11 -21.00 39.13
N THR A 6 48.18 -20.69 38.38
CA THR A 6 48.10 -19.76 37.24
C THR A 6 47.22 -20.29 36.10
N LYS A 7 47.26 -21.61 35.85
CA LYS A 7 46.38 -22.24 34.85
C LYS A 7 44.92 -22.19 35.28
N ILE A 8 44.62 -22.46 36.55
CA ILE A 8 43.25 -22.38 37.10
C ILE A 8 42.69 -20.95 36.99
N LEU A 9 43.47 -19.93 37.34
CA LEU A 9 43.07 -18.53 37.21
C LEU A 9 42.84 -18.13 35.75
N SER A 10 43.68 -18.61 34.83
CA SER A 10 43.52 -18.39 33.40
C SER A 10 42.25 -19.04 32.84
N PHE A 11 41.94 -20.28 33.23
CA PHE A 11 40.71 -20.96 32.81
C PHE A 11 39.46 -20.28 33.38
N SER A 12 39.48 -19.85 34.63
CA SER A 12 38.38 -19.12 35.26
C SER A 12 38.06 -17.80 34.53
N SER A 13 39.10 -17.05 34.15
CA SER A 13 38.96 -15.81 33.37
C SER A 13 38.36 -16.06 31.98
N ILE A 14 38.79 -17.12 31.29
CA ILE A 14 38.25 -17.50 29.98
C ILE A 14 36.78 -17.90 30.09
N ILE A 15 36.42 -18.69 31.11
CA ILE A 15 35.02 -19.11 31.34
C ILE A 15 34.13 -17.89 31.60
N LEU A 16 34.58 -16.93 32.42
CA LEU A 16 33.85 -15.68 32.66
C LEU A 16 33.64 -14.88 31.38
N LEU A 17 34.69 -14.68 30.58
CA LEU A 17 34.59 -13.97 29.30
C LEU A 17 33.63 -14.68 28.35
N VAL A 18 33.72 -16.01 28.27
CA VAL A 18 32.82 -16.83 27.46
C VAL A 18 31.37 -16.64 27.93
N THR A 19 31.07 -16.73 29.22
CA THR A 19 29.70 -16.53 29.73
C THR A 19 29.15 -15.13 29.46
N LEU A 20 29.98 -14.08 29.56
CA LEU A 20 29.57 -12.71 29.24
C LEU A 20 29.26 -12.56 27.74
N LEU A 21 30.08 -13.14 26.86
CA LEU A 21 29.82 -13.14 25.43
C LEU A 21 28.54 -13.91 25.10
N PHE A 22 28.34 -15.09 25.70
CA PHE A 22 27.13 -15.89 25.51
C PHE A 22 25.86 -15.17 25.98
N ASN A 23 25.89 -14.45 27.10
CA ASN A 23 24.74 -13.69 27.59
C ASN A 23 24.37 -12.51 26.67
N ASN A 24 25.37 -11.79 26.13
CA ASN A 24 25.12 -10.72 25.15
C ASN A 24 24.53 -11.27 23.84
N ILE A 25 25.03 -12.42 23.38
CA ILE A 25 24.51 -13.11 22.18
C ILE A 25 23.09 -13.63 22.43
N MET A 26 22.82 -14.26 23.59
CA MET A 26 21.49 -14.75 23.93
C MET A 26 20.46 -13.63 24.09
N HIS A 27 20.82 -12.49 24.67
CA HIS A 27 19.93 -11.32 24.73
C HIS A 27 19.55 -10.83 23.32
N HIS A 28 20.51 -10.75 22.40
CA HIS A 28 20.25 -10.36 21.02
C HIS A 28 19.40 -11.39 20.25
N ILE A 29 19.47 -12.67 20.60
CA ILE A 29 18.68 -13.74 19.97
C ILE A 29 17.26 -13.79 20.57
N TYR A 30 17.12 -13.64 21.89
CA TYR A 30 15.82 -13.72 22.58
C TYR A 30 14.89 -12.53 22.26
N ASP A 31 15.46 -11.35 22.03
CA ASP A 31 14.67 -10.13 21.74
C ASP A 31 14.04 -10.17 20.33
N HIS A 32 14.52 -11.05 19.44
CA HIS A 32 14.02 -11.15 18.07
C HIS A 32 12.81 -12.10 17.92
N ASP A 33 12.52 -12.99 18.88
CA ASP A 33 11.50 -14.03 18.66
C ASP A 33 10.22 -13.88 19.50
N SER A 34 10.20 -13.09 20.59
CA SER A 34 8.98 -12.95 21.40
C SER A 34 8.13 -11.71 21.10
N ALA A 35 8.75 -10.62 20.61
CA ALA A 35 8.01 -9.41 20.21
C ALA A 35 7.37 -9.54 18.82
N ASN A 36 8.00 -10.35 17.94
CA ASN A 36 7.58 -10.55 16.56
C ASN A 36 6.38 -11.49 16.39
N ASP A 37 6.03 -12.28 17.41
CA ASP A 37 4.87 -13.16 17.38
C ASP A 37 3.58 -12.45 17.86
N LEU A 38 3.72 -11.36 18.64
CA LEU A 38 2.60 -10.56 19.14
C LEU A 38 2.16 -9.44 18.18
N PHE A 39 3.11 -8.88 17.42
CA PHE A 39 2.86 -7.77 16.50
C PHE A 39 3.30 -8.10 15.08
N CYS A 40 2.45 -7.77 14.10
CA CYS A 40 2.86 -7.89 12.70
C CYS A 40 3.83 -6.75 12.34
N ILE A 41 5.09 -7.11 12.07
CA ILE A 41 6.16 -6.17 11.67
C ILE A 41 6.47 -6.17 10.17
N SER A 42 5.57 -6.69 9.34
CA SER A 42 5.75 -6.63 7.88
C SER A 42 5.58 -5.20 7.36
N GLU A 43 6.26 -4.85 6.26
CA GLU A 43 6.10 -3.54 5.59
C GLU A 43 4.61 -3.22 5.29
N THR A 44 3.85 -4.24 4.94
CA THR A 44 2.41 -4.13 4.70
C THR A 44 1.68 -3.72 5.98
N CYS A 45 1.94 -4.39 7.10
CA CYS A 45 1.32 -4.08 8.39
C CYS A 45 1.71 -2.70 8.90
N ASP A 46 2.96 -2.30 8.72
CA ASP A 46 3.46 -0.99 9.11
C ASP A 46 2.71 0.12 8.34
N LYS A 47 2.65 0.03 7.00
CA LYS A 47 1.89 0.98 6.16
C LYS A 47 0.41 1.05 6.52
N TYR A 48 -0.23 -0.09 6.81
CA TYR A 48 -1.63 -0.09 7.23
C TYR A 48 -1.82 0.57 8.58
N SER A 49 -0.93 0.30 9.54
CA SER A 49 -0.99 0.87 10.88
C SER A 49 -0.80 2.38 10.83
N GLU A 50 0.18 2.87 10.07
CA GLU A 50 0.36 4.30 9.82
C GLU A 50 -0.88 4.96 9.21
N ASN A 51 -1.50 4.31 8.22
CA ASN A 51 -2.70 4.87 7.58
C ASN A 51 -3.88 4.94 8.53
N VAL A 52 -4.10 3.93 9.37
CA VAL A 52 -5.16 3.97 10.40
C VAL A 52 -4.89 5.10 11.39
N LEU A 53 -3.66 5.21 11.90
CA LEU A 53 -3.28 6.25 12.87
C LEU A 53 -3.47 7.67 12.32
N LYS A 54 -3.28 7.89 11.01
CA LYS A 54 -3.51 9.19 10.37
C LYS A 54 -4.98 9.62 10.36
N LEU A 55 -5.92 8.68 10.37
CA LEU A 55 -7.35 8.99 10.36
C LEU A 55 -7.90 9.33 11.75
N MET A 56 -7.23 8.82 12.79
CA MET A 56 -7.66 8.91 14.17
C MET A 56 -7.48 10.31 14.76
N ASN A 57 -8.44 10.75 15.56
CA ASN A 57 -8.39 11.96 16.36
C ASN A 57 -8.26 11.58 17.84
N ASN A 58 -7.02 11.54 18.33
CA ASN A 58 -6.70 11.17 19.70
C ASN A 58 -7.20 12.16 20.77
N SER A 59 -7.77 13.31 20.38
CA SER A 59 -8.39 14.27 21.29
C SER A 59 -9.87 13.97 21.57
N ALA A 60 -10.50 13.07 20.81
CA ALA A 60 -11.86 12.59 21.08
C ALA A 60 -11.81 11.32 21.95
N ASP A 61 -12.67 11.22 22.97
CA ASP A 61 -12.78 9.99 23.76
C ASP A 61 -13.52 8.91 22.94
N PRO A 62 -12.93 7.72 22.73
CA PRO A 62 -13.58 6.63 22.03
C PRO A 62 -14.85 6.12 22.73
N CYS A 63 -14.97 6.25 24.05
CA CYS A 63 -16.14 5.84 24.82
C CYS A 63 -17.32 6.80 24.62
N ASP A 64 -17.04 8.08 24.35
CA ASP A 64 -18.06 9.11 24.13
C ASP A 64 -18.47 9.22 22.67
N ASN A 65 -17.49 9.27 21.75
CA ASN A 65 -17.75 9.41 20.31
C ASN A 65 -16.67 8.68 19.49
N PHE A 66 -16.87 7.37 19.33
CA PHE A 66 -15.97 6.52 18.56
C PHE A 66 -15.83 6.96 17.09
N TYR A 67 -16.89 7.51 16.48
CA TYR A 67 -16.82 8.00 15.09
C TYR A 67 -15.84 9.16 14.96
N GLN A 68 -15.91 10.13 15.87
CA GLN A 68 -14.97 11.24 15.90
C GLN A 68 -13.56 10.78 16.27
N TYR A 69 -13.41 9.81 17.17
CA TYR A 69 -12.10 9.22 17.49
C TYR A 69 -11.46 8.50 16.30
N ALA A 70 -12.22 7.69 15.57
CA ALA A 70 -11.67 6.88 14.48
C ALA A 70 -11.46 7.66 13.17
N CYS A 71 -12.33 8.64 12.87
CA CYS A 71 -12.36 9.34 11.58
C CYS A 71 -12.17 10.86 11.68
N GLY A 72 -12.10 11.42 12.88
CA GLY A 72 -12.18 12.87 13.08
C GLY A 72 -11.03 13.67 12.48
N THR A 73 -9.86 13.08 12.28
CA THR A 73 -8.75 13.77 11.58
C THR A 73 -9.03 13.84 10.09
N MET A 74 -9.48 12.74 9.49
CA MET A 74 -9.86 12.69 8.08
C MET A 74 -10.96 13.71 7.73
N ILE A 75 -12.02 13.78 8.54
CA ILE A 75 -13.15 14.70 8.31
C ILE A 75 -12.69 16.16 8.38
N ARG A 76 -11.74 16.47 9.27
CA ARG A 76 -11.21 17.82 9.47
C ARG A 76 -10.36 18.30 8.30
N ASP A 77 -9.65 17.39 7.65
CA ASP A 77 -8.77 17.69 6.53
C ASP A 77 -9.52 17.80 5.19
N THR A 78 -10.79 17.38 5.14
CA THR A 78 -11.62 17.45 3.95
C THR A 78 -12.55 18.66 3.99
N SER A 79 -12.41 19.58 3.04
CA SER A 79 -13.11 20.88 3.04
C SER A 79 -14.58 20.85 2.58
N ASP A 80 -15.18 19.67 2.37
CA ASP A 80 -16.52 19.59 1.80
C ASP A 80 -17.39 18.56 2.50
N SER A 81 -18.66 18.92 2.65
CA SER A 81 -19.78 18.14 3.20
C SER A 81 -20.20 16.98 2.28
N ASP A 82 -19.23 16.32 1.65
CA ASP A 82 -19.49 15.22 0.74
C ASP A 82 -19.39 13.89 1.50
N PRO A 83 -20.52 13.23 1.80
CA PRO A 83 -20.52 11.96 2.52
C PRO A 83 -19.83 10.83 1.76
N ASP A 84 -19.43 11.06 0.50
CA ASP A 84 -18.87 10.06 -0.42
C ASP A 84 -17.33 10.13 -0.56
N ILE A 85 -16.60 10.83 0.33
CA ILE A 85 -15.15 11.00 0.19
C ILE A 85 -14.39 9.65 0.17
N PHE A 86 -14.77 8.71 1.04
CA PHE A 86 -14.10 7.41 1.14
C PHE A 86 -14.29 6.57 -0.14
N THR A 87 -15.51 6.57 -0.66
CA THR A 87 -15.92 5.88 -1.89
C THR A 87 -15.32 6.54 -3.13
N LYS A 88 -15.19 7.87 -3.16
CA LYS A 88 -14.48 8.60 -4.22
C LYS A 88 -13.01 8.28 -4.29
N GLU A 89 -12.28 8.30 -3.18
CA GLU A 89 -10.85 7.96 -3.18
C GLU A 89 -10.63 6.51 -3.67
N LEU A 90 -11.47 5.59 -3.22
CA LEU A 90 -11.43 4.20 -3.67
C LEU A 90 -11.75 4.08 -5.17
N GLU A 91 -12.78 4.77 -5.64
CA GLU A 91 -13.17 4.78 -7.05
C GLU A 91 -12.07 5.35 -7.92
N GLU A 92 -11.43 6.46 -7.52
CA GLU A 92 -10.33 7.07 -8.26
C GLU A 92 -9.12 6.15 -8.33
N LYS A 93 -8.75 5.47 -7.23
CA LYS A 93 -7.68 4.46 -7.24
C LYS A 93 -8.01 3.29 -8.17
N ALA A 94 -9.23 2.76 -8.09
CA ALA A 94 -9.66 1.66 -8.94
C ALA A 94 -9.67 2.07 -10.42
N ARG A 95 -10.25 3.23 -10.73
CA ARG A 95 -10.26 3.82 -12.07
C ARG A 95 -8.84 4.08 -12.58
N GLY A 96 -7.95 4.57 -11.73
CA GLY A 96 -6.54 4.80 -12.05
C GLY A 96 -5.81 3.50 -12.42
N GLN A 97 -6.04 2.43 -11.67
CA GLN A 97 -5.48 1.11 -11.99
C GLN A 97 -6.04 0.56 -13.31
N VAL A 98 -7.35 0.63 -13.52
CA VAL A 98 -7.98 0.20 -14.79
C VAL A 98 -7.44 1.02 -15.96
N ARG A 99 -7.36 2.34 -15.81
CA ARG A 99 -6.80 3.25 -16.81
C ARG A 99 -5.35 2.90 -17.15
N TYR A 100 -4.51 2.70 -16.14
CA TYR A 100 -3.10 2.32 -16.34
C TYR A 100 -2.98 1.03 -17.18
N ILE A 101 -3.81 0.03 -16.88
CA ILE A 101 -3.85 -1.23 -17.63
C ILE A 101 -4.27 -1.00 -19.08
N LEU A 102 -5.35 -0.25 -19.32
CA LEU A 102 -5.88 -0.02 -20.67
C LEU A 102 -4.94 0.84 -21.53
N GLU A 103 -4.24 1.81 -20.92
CA GLU A 103 -3.25 2.65 -21.60
C GLU A 103 -1.97 1.90 -21.98
N ASN A 104 -1.50 0.99 -21.11
CA ASN A 104 -0.21 0.32 -21.28
C ASN A 104 -0.32 -1.14 -21.74
N GLY A 105 -1.54 -1.67 -21.94
CA GLY A 105 -1.78 -3.08 -22.26
C GLY A 105 -1.44 -3.49 -23.70
N TRP A 106 -1.30 -2.54 -24.63
CA TRP A 106 -0.98 -2.81 -26.04
C TRP A 106 0.54 -2.93 -26.32
N ASP A 107 1.38 -2.25 -25.53
CA ASP A 107 2.84 -2.31 -25.67
C ASP A 107 3.38 -3.66 -25.15
N GLN A 108 3.91 -4.48 -26.06
CA GLN A 108 4.41 -5.83 -25.77
C GLN A 108 5.48 -5.87 -24.66
N ARG A 109 6.33 -4.84 -24.50
CA ARG A 109 7.33 -4.78 -23.41
C ARG A 109 6.71 -4.40 -22.07
N LYS A 110 5.73 -3.48 -22.06
CA LYS A 110 4.98 -3.14 -20.84
C LYS A 110 3.97 -4.23 -20.45
N ASN A 111 3.55 -5.04 -21.43
CA ASN A 111 2.66 -6.18 -21.25
C ASN A 111 3.24 -7.24 -20.29
N GLU A 112 4.56 -7.42 -20.20
CA GLU A 112 5.14 -8.35 -19.21
C GLU A 112 4.90 -7.93 -17.76
N ARG A 113 5.00 -6.62 -17.48
CA ARG A 113 4.70 -6.06 -16.16
C ARG A 113 3.20 -6.15 -15.88
N ASN A 114 2.39 -5.86 -16.90
CA ASN A 114 0.94 -5.96 -16.83
C ASN A 114 0.46 -7.41 -16.73
N ARG A 115 1.21 -8.41 -17.21
CA ARG A 115 0.87 -9.85 -17.09
C ARG A 115 0.77 -10.31 -15.64
N LYS A 116 1.49 -9.66 -14.73
CA LYS A 116 1.38 -9.93 -13.28
C LYS A 116 0.08 -9.37 -12.69
N ILE A 117 -0.50 -8.34 -13.32
CA ILE A 117 -1.69 -7.61 -12.87
C ILE A 117 -2.95 -8.17 -13.55
N VAL A 118 -2.91 -8.31 -14.87
CA VAL A 118 -3.97 -8.87 -15.72
C VAL A 118 -3.69 -10.36 -15.90
N LYS A 119 -4.26 -11.17 -15.02
CA LYS A 119 -4.09 -12.63 -15.07
C LYS A 119 -4.74 -13.29 -16.29
N SER A 120 -5.76 -12.66 -16.88
CA SER A 120 -6.52 -13.24 -18.01
C SER A 120 -6.04 -12.71 -19.36
N LYS A 121 -5.68 -13.62 -20.28
CA LYS A 121 -5.43 -13.32 -21.70
C LYS A 121 -6.70 -13.53 -22.53
N SER A 122 -7.86 -13.11 -22.03
CA SER A 122 -9.12 -13.35 -22.72
C SER A 122 -9.29 -12.38 -23.88
N LEU A 123 -10.00 -12.84 -24.92
CA LEU A 123 -10.38 -12.01 -26.05
C LEU A 123 -11.13 -10.74 -25.60
N ALA A 124 -11.97 -10.85 -24.56
CA ALA A 124 -12.68 -9.71 -23.98
C ALA A 124 -11.74 -8.60 -23.45
N VAL A 125 -10.65 -8.98 -22.77
CA VAL A 125 -9.65 -8.01 -22.28
C VAL A 125 -8.91 -7.34 -23.45
N GLU A 126 -8.57 -8.12 -24.48
CA GLU A 126 -7.95 -7.57 -25.69
C GLU A 126 -8.85 -6.53 -26.37
N TRP A 127 -10.14 -6.84 -26.54
CA TRP A 127 -11.11 -5.89 -27.12
C TRP A 127 -11.28 -4.64 -26.27
N ALA A 128 -11.35 -4.78 -24.94
CA ALA A 128 -11.47 -3.65 -24.04
C ALA A 128 -10.30 -2.65 -24.20
N ILE A 129 -9.06 -3.16 -24.27
CA ILE A 129 -7.86 -2.34 -24.53
C ILE A 129 -7.98 -1.66 -25.90
N ARG A 130 -8.31 -2.40 -26.95
CA ARG A 130 -8.43 -1.83 -28.31
C ARG A 130 -9.48 -0.72 -28.40
N ILE A 131 -10.67 -0.93 -27.82
CA ILE A 131 -11.76 0.05 -27.80
C ILE A 131 -11.34 1.29 -27.01
N TYR A 132 -10.71 1.12 -25.86
CA TYR A 132 -10.22 2.23 -25.04
C TYR A 132 -9.18 3.08 -25.80
N GLN A 133 -8.23 2.45 -26.48
CA GLN A 133 -7.23 3.14 -27.30
C GLN A 133 -7.87 3.92 -28.45
N GLN A 134 -8.89 3.35 -29.11
CA GLN A 134 -9.65 4.06 -30.12
C GLN A 134 -10.33 5.30 -29.55
N CYS A 135 -10.86 5.23 -28.31
CA CYS A 135 -11.45 6.38 -27.62
C CYS A 135 -10.45 7.53 -27.43
N LEU A 136 -9.23 7.23 -26.95
CA LEU A 136 -8.18 8.22 -26.74
C LEU A 136 -7.73 8.93 -28.03
N HIS A 137 -7.77 8.22 -29.16
CA HIS A 137 -7.37 8.75 -30.47
C HIS A 137 -8.53 9.35 -31.29
N ARG A 138 -9.77 9.37 -30.75
CA ARG A 138 -10.86 10.04 -31.45
C ARG A 138 -10.66 11.56 -31.39
N PRO A 139 -10.90 12.29 -32.49
CA PRO A 139 -11.01 13.74 -32.42
C PRO A 139 -12.12 14.10 -31.42
N LYS A 140 -11.87 15.08 -30.54
CA LYS A 140 -12.89 15.63 -29.65
C LYS A 140 -14.09 16.07 -30.51
N PRO A 141 -15.35 15.82 -30.09
CA PRO A 141 -16.49 16.39 -30.79
C PRO A 141 -16.28 17.90 -30.87
N ASP A 142 -16.43 18.48 -32.06
CA ASP A 142 -16.45 19.93 -32.17
C ASP A 142 -17.70 20.45 -31.44
N ASP A 143 -17.57 21.61 -30.79
CA ASP A 143 -18.71 22.30 -30.14
C ASP A 143 -19.72 22.84 -31.18
N ASN A 144 -19.62 22.45 -32.45
CA ASN A 144 -20.42 22.93 -33.57
C ASN A 144 -21.40 21.87 -34.11
N TYR A 145 -21.63 20.80 -33.34
CA TYR A 145 -22.58 19.73 -33.65
C TYR A 145 -24.07 20.10 -33.46
N HIS A 146 -24.41 21.38 -33.26
CA HIS A 146 -25.79 21.85 -33.36
C HIS A 146 -26.21 22.24 -34.79
N GLY A 147 -25.26 22.37 -35.73
CA GLY A 147 -25.55 22.76 -37.11
C GLY A 147 -25.77 21.61 -38.11
N HIS A 148 -25.51 20.35 -37.72
CA HIS A 148 -25.58 19.21 -38.64
C HIS A 148 -26.97 18.56 -38.69
N TRP A 149 -27.68 18.48 -37.56
CA TRP A 149 -29.04 17.90 -37.50
C TRP A 149 -30.08 18.70 -38.30
N ASN A 150 -29.92 20.02 -38.44
CA ASN A 150 -30.82 20.84 -39.24
C ASN A 150 -30.66 20.65 -40.75
N ARG A 151 -29.58 19.99 -41.22
CA ARG A 151 -29.36 19.70 -42.64
C ARG A 151 -29.86 18.32 -43.07
N ILE A 152 -30.10 17.42 -42.12
CA ILE A 152 -30.62 16.06 -42.38
C ILE A 152 -32.16 16.07 -42.36
N THR A 153 -32.79 17.04 -41.70
CA THR A 153 -34.26 17.17 -41.63
C THR A 153 -34.88 18.08 -42.70
N THR A 154 -34.09 18.65 -43.63
CA THR A 154 -34.59 19.55 -44.70
C THR A 154 -34.12 19.21 -46.12
N ARG A 155 -33.79 17.95 -46.43
CA ARG A 155 -33.70 17.52 -47.83
C ARG A 155 -34.08 16.07 -48.06
#